data_AF-A0A6P6EWE9-F1
#
_entry.id   AF-A0A6P6EWE9-F1
#
_cell.length_a   1.000
_cell.length_b   1.000
_cell.length_c   1.000
_cell.angle_alpha   90.00
_cell.angle_beta   90.00
_cell.angle_gamma   90.00
#
_symmetry.space_group_name_H-M   'P 1'
#
loop_
_entity.id
_entity.type
_entity.pdbx_description
1 polymer ?
#
loop_
_entity_poly.entity_id
_entity_poly.type
_entity_poly.pdbx_seq_one_letter_code
_entity_poly.pdbx_strand_id
1 'polypeptide(L)'
;MDLISTPARGLDKFIESNLLPDTAFRTEVKRAISMICEFLKRRCFEGAYHRVRVSKAVKGGSSGKGTTLRGRSDADLVVFLTNLSSFQDQITHRGEFISEIRKQLEKYQTLNSNEKLRVAFKSAGNWANPRVLSFELSSPCFPGRTVEFDVLPAFDALGQVIRSYRPDPEIYVRLINECTSQETEGEFSTCFTELQKDFVKRRPTKVKSLIRLVKHWYQLCKKKLGGPLPPQYALELLTIYAWENGSGETLFNTAQGFKTVLLLVMEYQQLCIYWTEYYNFENATIRSYLNKQLRKPRPVILDPADPTGNLGGSDPERWRQLAQEAKAWLGYTCFKNWDGSSVSSWNLATLDRKADITWNPGPGFYQCTSPQQAQEGWSCVIL
;
A
#
# COMPACT_ATOMS: atom_id res chain seq x y z
N MET A 1 5.98 4.91 -26.20
CA MET A 1 6.25 6.34 -25.88
C MET A 1 6.69 6.41 -24.44
N ASP A 2 7.64 7.28 -24.12
CA ASP A 2 8.07 7.54 -22.75
C ASP A 2 7.16 8.61 -22.10
N LEU A 3 7.06 8.62 -20.78
CA LEU A 3 6.22 9.57 -20.05
C LEU A 3 6.70 11.01 -20.28
N ILE A 4 8.02 11.22 -20.36
CA ILE A 4 8.65 12.55 -20.50
C ILE A 4 8.23 13.27 -21.80
N SER A 5 8.05 12.51 -22.89
CA SER A 5 7.64 13.01 -24.20
C SER A 5 6.13 12.94 -24.46
N THR A 6 5.35 12.45 -23.48
CA THR A 6 3.90 12.38 -23.61
C THR A 6 3.26 13.72 -23.23
N PRO A 7 2.53 14.39 -24.13
CA PRO A 7 1.85 15.65 -23.82
C PRO A 7 0.71 15.45 -22.81
N ALA A 8 0.30 16.51 -22.11
CA ALA A 8 -0.76 16.46 -21.09
C ALA A 8 -2.05 15.74 -21.55
N ARG A 9 -2.52 16.04 -22.78
CA ARG A 9 -3.71 15.41 -23.39
C ARG A 9 -3.55 13.92 -23.70
N GLY A 10 -2.30 13.44 -23.76
CA GLY A 10 -1.96 12.05 -24.08
C GLY A 10 -1.80 11.15 -22.86
N LEU A 11 -1.87 11.68 -21.64
CA LEU A 11 -1.60 10.91 -20.42
C LEU A 11 -2.59 9.76 -20.20
N ASP A 12 -3.88 9.96 -20.46
CA ASP A 12 -4.88 8.88 -20.32
C ASP A 12 -4.58 7.72 -21.29
N LYS A 13 -4.24 8.04 -22.55
CA LYS A 13 -3.80 7.05 -23.55
C LYS A 13 -2.49 6.38 -23.15
N PHE A 14 -1.55 7.12 -22.56
CA PHE A 14 -0.29 6.56 -22.06
C PHE A 14 -0.54 5.57 -20.92
N ILE A 15 -1.41 5.89 -19.97
CA ILE A 15 -1.79 4.99 -18.88
C ILE A 15 -2.39 3.71 -19.44
N GLU A 16 -3.36 3.83 -20.34
CA GLU A 16 -4.03 2.69 -20.97
C GLU A 16 -3.04 1.79 -21.72
N SER A 17 -2.18 2.41 -22.53
CA SER A 17 -1.28 1.69 -23.44
C SER A 17 -0.05 1.11 -22.76
N ASN A 18 0.41 1.67 -21.63
CA ASN A 18 1.70 1.30 -21.03
C ASN A 18 1.60 0.88 -19.56
N LEU A 19 0.61 1.36 -18.80
CA LEU A 19 0.57 1.15 -17.34
C LEU A 19 -0.52 0.19 -16.89
N LEU A 20 -1.65 0.09 -17.60
CA LEU A 20 -2.71 -0.85 -17.23
C LEU A 20 -2.24 -2.28 -17.49
N PRO A 21 -2.32 -3.18 -16.47
CA PRO A 21 -2.00 -4.59 -16.66
C PRO A 21 -3.06 -5.24 -17.54
N ASP A 22 -2.61 -6.05 -18.49
CA ASP A 22 -3.47 -6.77 -19.42
C ASP A 22 -4.27 -7.89 -18.72
N THR A 23 -5.38 -8.31 -19.33
CA THR A 23 -6.33 -9.26 -18.74
C THR A 23 -5.71 -10.65 -18.56
N ALA A 24 -4.90 -11.10 -19.52
CA ALA A 24 -4.23 -12.40 -19.45
C ALA A 24 -3.26 -12.44 -18.27
N PHE A 25 -2.43 -11.41 -18.14
CA PHE A 25 -1.49 -11.19 -17.04
C PHE A 25 -2.18 -11.19 -15.67
N ARG A 26 -3.29 -10.46 -15.53
CA ARG A 26 -4.08 -10.47 -14.28
C ARG A 26 -4.59 -11.86 -13.95
N THR A 27 -5.00 -12.64 -14.95
CA THR A 27 -5.53 -14.00 -14.76
C THR A 27 -4.43 -14.95 -14.32
N GLU A 28 -3.24 -14.84 -14.91
CA GLU A 28 -2.06 -15.62 -14.54
C GLU A 28 -1.57 -15.31 -13.12
N VAL A 29 -1.45 -14.03 -12.75
CA VAL A 29 -1.10 -13.63 -11.38
C VAL A 29 -2.17 -14.10 -10.39
N LYS A 30 -3.47 -14.03 -10.74
CA LYS A 30 -4.55 -14.60 -9.92
C LYS A 30 -4.34 -16.11 -9.70
N ARG A 31 -3.99 -16.87 -10.74
CA ARG A 31 -3.71 -18.32 -10.64
C ARG A 31 -2.51 -18.62 -9.74
N ALA A 32 -1.40 -17.89 -9.92
CA ALA A 32 -0.22 -18.01 -9.08
C ALA A 32 -0.55 -17.76 -7.60
N ILE A 33 -1.32 -16.71 -7.31
CA ILE A 33 -1.73 -16.38 -5.94
C ILE A 33 -2.64 -17.46 -5.37
N SER A 34 -3.60 -17.98 -6.14
CA SER A 34 -4.46 -19.07 -5.69
C SER A 34 -3.65 -20.32 -5.33
N MET A 35 -2.64 -20.68 -6.13
CA MET A 35 -1.76 -21.82 -5.89
C MET A 35 -0.99 -21.67 -4.57
N ILE A 36 -0.36 -20.51 -4.33
CA ILE A 36 0.38 -20.26 -3.09
C ILE A 36 -0.57 -20.18 -1.88
N CYS A 37 -1.73 -19.54 -2.02
CA CYS A 37 -2.75 -19.52 -0.96
C CYS A 37 -3.22 -20.93 -0.58
N GLU A 38 -3.46 -21.79 -1.56
CA GLU A 38 -3.87 -23.19 -1.31
C GLU A 38 -2.76 -23.96 -0.61
N PHE A 39 -1.52 -23.83 -1.08
CA PHE A 39 -0.34 -24.42 -0.44
C PHE A 39 -0.23 -23.99 1.03
N LEU A 40 -0.30 -22.69 1.31
CA LEU A 40 -0.19 -22.14 2.66
C LEU A 40 -1.30 -22.64 3.58
N LYS A 41 -2.54 -22.70 3.08
CA LYS A 41 -3.71 -23.10 3.88
C LYS A 41 -3.79 -24.60 4.14
N ARG A 42 -3.43 -25.44 3.16
CA ARG A 42 -3.69 -26.88 3.20
C ARG A 42 -2.46 -27.74 3.49
N ARG A 43 -1.27 -27.31 3.04
CA ARG A 43 -0.08 -28.18 3.02
C ARG A 43 1.06 -27.66 3.90
N CYS A 44 1.23 -26.35 3.98
CA CYS A 44 2.40 -25.73 4.61
C CYS A 44 2.60 -26.12 6.09
N PHE A 45 1.52 -26.35 6.85
CA PHE A 45 1.61 -26.62 8.29
C PHE A 45 1.03 -27.98 8.70
N GLU A 46 0.74 -28.87 7.74
CA GLU A 46 0.07 -30.16 7.99
C GLU A 46 0.88 -31.10 8.89
N GLY A 47 2.21 -31.01 8.88
CA GLY A 47 3.13 -31.81 9.69
C GLY A 47 3.79 -31.05 10.85
N ALA A 48 3.31 -29.86 11.20
CA ALA A 48 3.89 -29.07 12.29
C ALA A 48 3.60 -29.72 13.66
N TYR A 49 4.58 -29.71 14.57
CA TYR A 49 4.45 -30.30 15.91
C TYR A 49 3.34 -29.63 16.74
N HIS A 50 3.14 -28.33 16.53
CA HIS A 50 2.01 -27.57 17.07
C HIS A 50 1.00 -27.32 15.95
N ARG A 51 -0.31 -27.33 16.28
CA ARG A 51 -1.37 -27.03 15.31
C ARG A 51 -1.27 -25.58 14.87
N VAL A 52 -0.60 -25.33 13.74
CA VAL A 52 -0.53 -24.03 13.09
C VAL A 52 -1.58 -23.97 11.98
N ARG A 53 -2.43 -22.94 12.00
CA ARG A 53 -3.42 -22.70 10.94
C ARG A 53 -3.27 -21.30 10.36
N VAL A 54 -3.43 -21.20 9.04
CA VAL A 54 -3.60 -19.93 8.36
C VAL A 54 -5.07 -19.52 8.49
N SER A 55 -5.37 -18.52 9.31
CA SER A 55 -6.75 -18.02 9.48
C SER A 55 -7.23 -17.37 8.18
N LYS A 56 -6.39 -16.53 7.57
CA LYS A 56 -6.65 -15.88 6.29
C LYS A 56 -5.34 -15.54 5.57
N ALA A 57 -5.43 -15.45 4.25
CA ALA A 57 -4.34 -15.01 3.40
C ALA A 57 -4.87 -13.85 2.54
N VAL A 58 -4.26 -12.68 2.70
CA VAL A 58 -4.74 -11.42 2.10
C VAL A 58 -3.72 -10.93 1.10
N LYS A 59 -4.19 -10.78 -0.15
CA LYS A 59 -3.42 -10.09 -1.19
C LYS A 59 -3.34 -8.59 -0.85
N GLY A 60 -2.17 -8.16 -0.39
CA GLY A 60 -1.83 -6.78 -0.09
C GLY A 60 -1.30 -6.02 -1.29
N GLY A 61 -0.61 -4.91 -1.03
CA GLY A 61 0.17 -4.20 -2.03
C GLY A 61 -0.59 -3.67 -3.24
N SER A 62 0.14 -3.42 -4.33
CA SER A 62 -0.41 -2.92 -5.60
C SER A 62 -1.50 -3.82 -6.16
N SER A 63 -1.28 -5.13 -6.07
CA SER A 63 -2.16 -6.17 -6.59
C SER A 63 -3.46 -6.28 -5.79
N GLY A 64 -3.42 -6.09 -4.48
CA GLY A 64 -4.59 -6.00 -3.58
C GLY A 64 -5.41 -4.73 -3.79
N LYS A 65 -4.71 -3.58 -3.83
CA LYS A 65 -5.28 -2.23 -3.96
C LYS A 65 -5.86 -1.95 -5.35
N GLY A 66 -5.48 -2.75 -6.36
CA GLY A 66 -5.92 -2.55 -7.73
C GLY A 66 -5.18 -1.41 -8.42
N THR A 67 -3.89 -1.24 -8.11
CA THR A 67 -2.99 -0.21 -8.63
C THR A 67 -1.69 -0.79 -9.23
N THR A 68 -1.69 -2.08 -9.58
CA THR A 68 -0.58 -2.76 -10.29
C THR A 68 -0.25 -2.08 -11.62
N LEU A 69 1.04 -2.02 -11.92
CA LEU A 69 1.60 -1.54 -13.20
C LEU A 69 1.80 -2.72 -14.16
N ARG A 70 1.63 -2.49 -15.46
CA ARG A 70 1.89 -3.51 -16.50
C ARG A 70 3.30 -4.07 -16.39
N GLY A 71 3.42 -5.39 -16.62
CA GLY A 71 4.71 -6.09 -16.65
C GLY A 71 5.37 -6.25 -15.28
N ARG A 72 4.72 -5.80 -14.20
CA ARG A 72 5.17 -6.06 -12.82
C ARG A 72 4.32 -7.15 -12.20
N SER A 73 4.96 -8.28 -11.92
CA SER A 73 4.34 -9.48 -11.37
C SER A 73 4.61 -9.59 -9.87
N ASP A 74 4.38 -8.53 -9.10
CA ASP A 74 4.55 -8.54 -7.65
C ASP A 74 3.24 -8.87 -6.91
N ALA A 75 3.32 -9.83 -6.01
CA ALA A 75 2.23 -10.29 -5.16
C ALA A 75 2.65 -10.28 -3.69
N ASP A 76 2.27 -9.21 -2.99
CA ASP A 76 2.34 -9.13 -1.53
C ASP A 76 1.23 -9.99 -0.92
N LEU A 77 1.60 -11.02 -0.17
CA LEU A 77 0.67 -11.92 0.50
C LEU A 77 0.90 -11.85 2.01
N VAL A 78 -0.06 -11.27 2.72
CA VAL A 78 -0.06 -11.26 4.18
C VAL A 78 -0.79 -12.49 4.68
N VAL A 79 -0.10 -13.30 5.47
CA VAL A 79 -0.56 -14.61 5.94
C VAL A 79 -0.81 -14.50 7.44
N PHE A 80 -2.07 -14.55 7.81
CA PHE A 80 -2.49 -14.44 9.21
C PHE A 80 -2.48 -15.83 9.85
N LEU A 81 -1.78 -15.97 10.96
CA LEU A 81 -1.53 -17.25 11.63
C LEU A 81 -2.23 -17.28 12.99
N THR A 82 -2.95 -18.37 13.27
CA THR A 82 -3.72 -18.51 14.53
C THR A 82 -2.85 -18.56 15.79
N ASN A 83 -1.55 -18.81 15.63
CA ASN A 83 -0.60 -18.97 16.73
C ASN A 83 0.07 -17.65 17.11
N LEU A 84 -0.12 -16.61 16.31
CA LEU A 84 0.23 -15.25 16.69
C LEU A 84 -0.98 -14.68 17.43
N SER A 85 -0.84 -14.43 18.73
CA SER A 85 -1.93 -13.98 19.61
C SER A 85 -1.79 -12.51 20.03
N SER A 86 -0.61 -11.93 19.80
CA SER A 86 -0.28 -10.54 20.10
C SER A 86 0.58 -9.92 19.00
N PHE A 87 0.71 -8.59 19.03
CA PHE A 87 1.67 -7.87 18.20
C PHE A 87 3.11 -8.33 18.50
N GLN A 88 3.47 -8.50 19.78
CA GLN A 88 4.79 -8.97 20.17
C GLN A 88 5.11 -10.37 19.62
N ASP A 89 4.15 -11.29 19.63
CA ASP A 89 4.32 -12.63 19.08
C ASP A 89 4.73 -12.57 17.61
N GLN A 90 4.18 -11.63 16.83
CA GLN A 90 4.54 -11.46 15.42
C GLN A 90 6.03 -11.12 15.27
N ILE A 91 6.59 -10.24 16.12
CA ILE A 91 8.02 -9.94 16.05
C ILE A 91 8.83 -11.15 16.51
N THR A 92 8.46 -11.77 17.62
CA THR A 92 9.22 -12.87 18.21
C THR A 92 9.28 -14.09 17.29
N HIS A 93 8.18 -14.44 16.63
CA HIS A 93 8.03 -15.74 15.93
C HIS A 93 7.99 -15.65 14.39
N ARG A 94 7.90 -14.47 13.76
CA ARG A 94 7.81 -14.40 12.28
C ARG A 94 8.98 -15.08 11.56
N GLY A 95 10.19 -15.04 12.13
CA GLY A 95 11.37 -15.70 11.54
C GLY A 95 11.22 -17.23 11.48
N GLU A 96 10.61 -17.82 12.52
CA GLU A 96 10.31 -19.25 12.58
C GLU A 96 9.28 -19.63 11.50
N PHE A 97 8.20 -18.85 11.38
CA PHE A 97 7.19 -19.07 10.36
C PHE A 97 7.73 -18.89 8.94
N ILE A 98 8.56 -17.88 8.70
CA ILE A 98 9.21 -17.67 7.39
C ILE A 98 10.11 -18.86 7.04
N SER A 99 10.89 -19.35 8.01
CA SER A 99 11.78 -20.50 7.80
C SER A 99 11.00 -21.77 7.49
N GLU A 100 9.89 -22.00 8.20
CA GLU A 100 9.02 -23.14 7.94
C GLU A 100 8.32 -23.04 6.58
N ILE A 101 7.76 -21.87 6.22
CA ILE A 101 7.15 -21.65 4.90
C ILE A 101 8.17 -21.91 3.78
N ARG A 102 9.40 -21.42 3.94
CA ARG A 102 10.49 -21.65 2.97
C ARG A 102 10.79 -23.13 2.81
N LYS A 103 11.05 -23.84 3.91
CA LYS A 103 11.33 -25.28 3.92
C LYS A 103 10.22 -26.09 3.26
N GLN A 104 8.97 -25.73 3.51
CA GLN A 104 7.82 -26.43 2.96
C GLN A 104 7.61 -26.11 1.47
N LEU A 105 7.93 -24.89 1.02
CA LEU A 105 7.96 -24.55 -0.40
C LEU A 105 9.07 -25.30 -1.14
N GLU A 106 10.25 -25.46 -0.54
CA GLU A 106 11.35 -26.27 -1.11
C GLU A 106 10.91 -27.73 -1.26
N LYS A 107 10.31 -28.32 -0.22
CA LYS A 107 9.75 -29.68 -0.28
C LYS A 107 8.64 -29.80 -1.32
N TYR A 108 7.74 -28.81 -1.39
CA TYR A 108 6.66 -28.77 -2.37
C TYR A 108 7.20 -28.71 -3.80
N GLN A 109 8.25 -27.93 -4.05
CA GLN A 109 8.93 -27.93 -5.34
C GLN A 109 9.51 -29.31 -5.67
N THR A 110 10.22 -29.96 -4.74
CA THR A 110 10.80 -31.29 -4.97
C THR A 110 9.73 -32.32 -5.32
N LEU A 111 8.62 -32.36 -4.58
CA LEU A 111 7.52 -33.30 -4.81
C LEU A 111 6.79 -33.06 -6.15
N ASN A 112 6.71 -31.81 -6.60
CA ASN A 112 6.04 -31.44 -7.86
C ASN A 112 7.04 -31.14 -8.99
N SER A 113 8.26 -31.71 -8.93
CA SER A 113 9.30 -31.50 -9.95
C SER A 113 8.82 -31.88 -11.36
N ASN A 114 7.98 -32.91 -11.45
CA ASN A 114 7.38 -33.37 -12.72
C ASN A 114 6.39 -32.36 -13.31
N GLU A 115 5.81 -31.48 -12.48
CA GLU A 115 4.88 -30.43 -12.89
C GLU A 115 5.59 -29.14 -13.34
N LYS A 116 6.93 -29.16 -13.45
CA LYS A 116 7.77 -28.00 -13.84
C LYS A 116 7.52 -26.74 -13.00
N LEU A 117 7.06 -26.90 -11.76
CA LEU A 117 6.94 -25.80 -10.81
C LEU A 117 8.32 -25.45 -10.26
N ARG A 118 8.69 -24.17 -10.33
CA ARG A 118 9.98 -23.68 -9.85
C ARG A 118 9.78 -22.50 -8.92
N VAL A 119 10.39 -22.59 -7.74
CA VAL A 119 10.50 -21.52 -6.75
C VAL A 119 11.96 -21.10 -6.67
N ALA A 120 12.24 -19.82 -6.91
CA ALA A 120 13.57 -19.25 -6.76
C ALA A 120 13.55 -18.22 -5.64
N PHE A 121 14.14 -18.56 -4.48
CA PHE A 121 14.20 -17.65 -3.34
C PHE A 121 15.19 -16.52 -3.62
N LYS A 122 14.78 -15.29 -3.31
CA LYS A 122 15.72 -14.16 -3.28
C LYS A 122 16.59 -14.29 -2.05
N SER A 123 17.86 -13.89 -2.15
CA SER A 123 18.77 -13.92 -1.00
C SER A 123 18.21 -13.04 0.10
N ALA A 124 17.69 -13.65 1.17
CA ALA A 124 17.51 -12.94 2.42
C ALA A 124 18.92 -12.54 2.89
N GLY A 125 19.15 -11.28 3.23
CA GLY A 125 20.36 -10.93 3.97
C GLY A 125 20.47 -11.79 5.23
N ASN A 126 21.63 -11.81 5.89
CA ASN A 126 21.87 -12.57 7.13
C ASN A 126 21.09 -12.00 8.34
N TRP A 127 19.78 -11.79 8.19
CA TRP A 127 18.88 -11.27 9.22
C TRP A 127 18.34 -12.43 10.02
N ALA A 128 18.60 -12.43 11.33
CA ALA A 128 18.09 -13.46 12.24
C ALA A 128 16.55 -13.48 12.32
N ASN A 129 15.87 -12.39 11.96
CA ASN A 129 14.41 -12.26 12.02
C ASN A 129 13.84 -11.49 10.80
N PRO A 130 13.78 -12.14 9.61
CA PRO A 130 13.27 -11.49 8.40
C PRO A 130 11.79 -11.11 8.57
N ARG A 131 11.37 -10.03 7.91
CA ARG A 131 9.95 -9.60 7.89
C ARG A 131 9.13 -10.25 6.77
N VAL A 132 9.83 -10.71 5.75
CA VAL A 132 9.26 -11.13 4.47
C VAL A 132 10.06 -12.29 3.91
N LEU A 133 9.35 -13.24 3.30
CA LEU A 133 9.92 -14.28 2.46
C LEU A 133 9.67 -13.91 1.00
N SER A 134 10.75 -13.55 0.29
CA SER A 134 10.69 -13.15 -1.12
C SER A 134 11.13 -14.28 -2.05
N PHE A 135 10.30 -14.62 -3.03
CA PHE A 135 10.64 -15.64 -4.03
C PHE A 135 9.95 -15.40 -5.37
N GLU A 136 10.49 -16.04 -6.40
CA GLU A 136 9.98 -16.04 -7.75
C GLU A 136 9.34 -17.40 -8.07
N LEU A 137 8.08 -17.39 -8.49
CA LEU A 137 7.32 -18.58 -8.87
C LEU A 137 7.19 -18.65 -10.40
N SER A 138 7.56 -19.80 -10.97
CA SER A 138 7.27 -20.18 -12.35
C SER A 138 6.50 -21.50 -12.39
N SER A 139 5.53 -21.61 -13.31
CA SER A 139 4.65 -22.77 -13.45
C SER A 139 4.11 -22.89 -14.88
N PRO A 140 3.81 -24.11 -15.39
CA PRO A 140 3.11 -24.29 -16.66
C PRO A 140 1.74 -23.59 -16.74
N CYS A 141 1.11 -23.28 -15.61
CA CYS A 141 -0.17 -22.57 -15.58
C CYS A 141 -0.09 -21.12 -16.08
N PHE A 142 1.12 -20.56 -16.20
CA PHE A 142 1.44 -19.23 -16.71
C PHE A 142 2.81 -19.26 -17.43
N PRO A 143 2.86 -19.87 -18.63
CA PRO A 143 4.12 -20.23 -19.29
C PRO A 143 4.95 -19.01 -19.71
N GLY A 144 6.28 -19.12 -19.60
CA GLY A 144 7.22 -18.08 -20.01
C GLY A 144 7.24 -16.84 -19.10
N ARG A 145 6.59 -16.91 -17.93
CA ARG A 145 6.50 -15.81 -16.98
C ARG A 145 6.84 -16.27 -15.56
N THR A 146 7.23 -15.29 -14.76
CA THR A 146 7.54 -15.45 -13.34
C THR A 146 6.71 -14.43 -12.55
N VAL A 147 6.22 -14.86 -11.39
CA VAL A 147 5.53 -14.00 -10.42
C VAL A 147 6.39 -13.91 -9.16
N GLU A 148 6.77 -12.69 -8.80
CA GLU A 148 7.44 -12.39 -7.55
C GLU A 148 6.43 -12.33 -6.41
N PHE A 149 6.72 -13.06 -5.35
CA PHE A 149 5.93 -13.13 -4.13
C PHE A 149 6.73 -12.59 -2.97
N ASP A 150 6.06 -11.75 -2.18
CA ASP A 150 6.50 -11.34 -0.86
C ASP A 150 5.49 -11.87 0.16
N VAL A 151 5.89 -12.86 0.96
CA VAL A 151 5.03 -13.48 1.97
C VAL A 151 5.37 -12.94 3.34
N LEU A 152 4.38 -12.36 4.03
CA LEU A 152 4.53 -11.70 5.33
C LEU A 152 3.61 -12.35 6.37
N PRO A 153 4.14 -13.10 7.36
CA PRO A 153 3.36 -13.56 8.49
C PRO A 153 2.85 -12.37 9.32
N ALA A 154 1.59 -12.42 9.75
CA ALA A 154 0.99 -11.36 10.56
C ALA A 154 0.07 -11.89 11.67
N PHE A 155 -0.02 -11.14 12.75
CA PHE A 155 -1.05 -11.29 13.78
C PHE A 155 -2.40 -10.80 13.26
N ASP A 156 -3.46 -11.57 13.52
CA ASP A 156 -4.82 -11.22 13.13
C ASP A 156 -5.50 -10.28 14.13
N ALA A 157 -5.02 -9.03 14.17
CA ALA A 157 -5.54 -8.01 15.08
C ALA A 157 -7.02 -7.64 14.83
N LEU A 158 -7.49 -7.80 13.59
CA LEU A 158 -8.83 -7.38 13.16
C LEU A 158 -9.87 -8.51 13.22
N GLY A 159 -9.45 -9.77 13.24
CA GLY A 159 -10.35 -10.90 13.10
C GLY A 159 -11.09 -10.89 11.75
N GLN A 160 -12.41 -11.06 11.77
CA GLN A 160 -13.22 -11.04 10.55
C GLN A 160 -13.57 -9.60 10.14
N VAL A 161 -13.03 -9.15 9.01
CA VAL A 161 -13.32 -7.82 8.44
C VAL A 161 -14.53 -7.89 7.49
N ILE A 162 -15.56 -7.09 7.78
CA ILE A 162 -16.77 -6.95 6.95
C ILE A 162 -16.77 -5.61 6.17
N ARG A 163 -17.76 -5.40 5.29
CA ARG A 163 -17.87 -4.15 4.52
C ARG A 163 -18.23 -2.98 5.43
N SER A 164 -17.62 -1.81 5.21
CA SER A 164 -17.78 -0.60 6.04
C SER A 164 -17.36 -0.80 7.50
N TYR A 165 -16.42 -1.72 7.73
CA TYR A 165 -15.92 -2.05 9.06
C TYR A 165 -15.02 -0.94 9.60
N ARG A 166 -15.38 -0.41 10.77
CA ARG A 166 -14.49 0.37 11.61
C ARG A 166 -13.99 -0.52 12.75
N PRO A 167 -12.66 -0.67 12.93
CA PRO A 167 -12.13 -1.45 14.04
C PRO A 167 -12.58 -0.92 15.40
N ASP A 168 -12.72 -1.83 16.37
CA ASP A 168 -12.86 -1.46 17.78
C ASP A 168 -11.64 -0.62 18.19
N PRO A 169 -11.84 0.60 18.77
CA PRO A 169 -10.75 1.43 19.26
C PRO A 169 -9.76 0.69 20.17
N GLU A 170 -10.20 -0.33 20.91
CA GLU A 170 -9.33 -1.10 21.81
C GLU A 170 -8.23 -1.89 21.05
N ILE A 171 -8.45 -2.23 19.78
CA ILE A 171 -7.40 -2.80 18.92
C ILE A 171 -6.25 -1.80 18.77
N TYR A 172 -6.57 -0.54 18.49
CA TYR A 172 -5.59 0.52 18.33
C TYR A 172 -4.98 0.97 19.65
N VAL A 173 -5.72 0.93 20.76
CA VAL A 173 -5.16 1.18 22.10
C VAL A 173 -4.07 0.17 22.43
N ARG A 174 -4.33 -1.12 22.21
CA ARG A 174 -3.33 -2.19 22.40
C ARG A 174 -2.11 -2.00 21.48
N LEU A 175 -2.33 -1.69 20.20
CA LEU A 175 -1.26 -1.38 19.25
C LEU A 175 -0.39 -0.21 19.75
N ILE A 176 -1.02 0.90 20.16
CA ILE A 176 -0.33 2.11 20.62
C ILE A 176 0.50 1.80 21.86
N ASN A 177 -0.05 1.06 22.82
CA ASN A 177 0.68 0.68 24.04
C ASN A 177 1.90 -0.17 23.71
N GLU A 178 1.75 -1.18 22.83
CA GLU A 178 2.84 -2.03 22.36
C GLU A 178 3.93 -1.19 21.68
N CYS A 179 3.57 -0.43 20.63
CA CYS A 179 4.51 0.38 19.86
C CYS A 179 5.22 1.44 20.70
N THR A 180 4.54 2.01 21.71
CA THR A 180 5.16 2.99 22.62
C THR A 180 6.14 2.32 23.56
N SER A 181 5.84 1.10 24.05
CA SER A 181 6.71 0.37 24.96
C SER A 181 7.97 -0.20 24.29
N GLN A 182 7.86 -0.63 23.04
CA GLN A 182 8.92 -1.29 22.28
C GLN A 182 9.63 -0.36 21.26
N GLU A 183 9.17 0.88 21.13
CA GLU A 183 9.63 1.84 20.09
C GLU A 183 9.48 1.31 18.65
N THR A 184 8.40 0.56 18.39
CA THR A 184 8.13 -0.14 17.12
C THR A 184 7.01 0.53 16.31
N GLU A 185 7.01 1.85 16.19
CA GLU A 185 6.00 2.58 15.41
C GLU A 185 5.93 2.11 13.94
N GLY A 186 4.73 1.81 13.44
CA GLY A 186 4.49 1.33 12.07
C GLY A 186 4.95 -0.10 11.78
N GLU A 187 5.52 -0.80 12.77
CA GLU A 187 6.03 -2.17 12.61
C GLU A 187 4.94 -3.18 12.23
N PHE A 188 3.72 -2.93 12.70
CA PHE A 188 2.59 -3.85 12.61
C PHE A 188 1.59 -3.50 11.51
N SER A 189 1.96 -2.61 10.58
CA SER A 189 1.10 -2.23 9.45
C SER A 189 0.56 -3.42 8.64
N THR A 190 1.28 -4.55 8.61
CA THR A 190 0.82 -5.80 7.98
C THR A 190 -0.49 -6.32 8.58
N CYS A 191 -0.70 -6.17 9.90
CA CYS A 191 -1.94 -6.55 10.59
C CYS A 191 -3.18 -5.84 10.02
N PHE A 192 -2.98 -4.65 9.46
CA PHE A 192 -4.04 -3.77 8.96
C PHE A 192 -4.12 -3.73 7.42
N THR A 193 -3.48 -4.69 6.74
CA THR A 193 -3.42 -4.76 5.27
C THR A 193 -4.79 -4.77 4.61
N GLU A 194 -5.81 -5.36 5.24
CA GLU A 194 -7.18 -5.35 4.73
C GLU A 194 -7.76 -3.92 4.65
N LEU A 195 -7.49 -3.09 5.65
CA LEU A 195 -7.94 -1.69 5.70
C LEU A 195 -7.16 -0.81 4.73
N GLN A 196 -5.83 -0.99 4.65
CA GLN A 196 -4.99 -0.31 3.66
C GLN A 196 -5.44 -0.63 2.23
N LYS A 197 -5.78 -1.90 1.98
CA LYS A 197 -6.31 -2.37 0.71
C LYS A 197 -7.66 -1.72 0.43
N ASP A 198 -8.59 -1.77 1.37
CA ASP A 198 -9.94 -1.22 1.19
C ASP A 198 -9.91 0.29 0.89
N PHE A 199 -9.09 1.03 1.65
CA PHE A 199 -8.92 2.48 1.51
C PHE A 199 -8.58 2.92 0.07
N VAL A 200 -7.73 2.15 -0.62
CA VAL A 200 -7.35 2.44 -2.01
C VAL A 200 -8.31 1.78 -3.00
N LYS A 201 -8.77 0.55 -2.73
CA LYS A 201 -9.61 -0.23 -3.65
C LYS A 201 -10.94 0.47 -3.94
N ARG A 202 -11.53 1.11 -2.93
CA ARG A 202 -12.82 1.82 -3.02
C ARG A 202 -12.77 3.10 -3.88
N ARG A 203 -11.58 3.57 -4.26
CA ARG A 203 -11.43 4.82 -5.03
C ARG A 203 -11.86 4.65 -6.50
N PRO A 204 -12.35 5.72 -7.15
CA PRO A 204 -12.75 5.69 -8.54
C PRO A 204 -11.66 5.17 -9.48
N THR A 205 -12.05 4.58 -10.60
CA THR A 205 -11.11 4.03 -11.59
C THR A 205 -10.10 5.08 -12.07
N LYS A 206 -10.54 6.32 -12.29
CA LYS A 206 -9.65 7.40 -12.75
C LYS A 206 -8.62 7.81 -11.69
N VAL A 207 -8.98 7.78 -10.40
CA VAL A 207 -8.01 7.95 -9.28
C VAL A 207 -6.98 6.83 -9.27
N LYS A 208 -7.41 5.57 -9.45
CA LYS A 208 -6.49 4.43 -9.54
C LYS A 208 -5.57 4.54 -10.78
N SER A 209 -6.03 5.15 -11.86
CA SER A 209 -5.19 5.47 -13.03
C SER A 209 -4.16 6.55 -12.71
N LEU A 210 -4.53 7.62 -12.00
CA LEU A 210 -3.60 8.64 -11.53
C LEU A 210 -2.55 8.06 -10.57
N ILE A 211 -2.95 7.20 -9.63
CA ILE A 211 -2.03 6.49 -8.73
C ILE A 211 -1.01 5.68 -9.54
N ARG A 212 -1.42 4.97 -10.60
CA ARG A 212 -0.49 4.25 -11.48
C ARG A 212 0.50 5.20 -12.17
N LEU A 213 0.04 6.35 -12.64
CA LEU A 213 0.90 7.35 -13.26
C LEU A 213 1.95 7.87 -12.28
N VAL A 214 1.55 8.23 -11.06
CA VAL A 214 2.45 8.69 -10.00
C VAL A 214 3.44 7.59 -9.59
N LYS A 215 2.97 6.33 -9.46
CA LYS A 215 3.85 5.19 -9.20
C LYS A 215 4.88 4.99 -10.31
N HIS A 216 4.46 5.10 -11.57
CA HIS A 216 5.37 4.98 -12.71
C HIS A 216 6.44 6.07 -12.69
N TRP A 217 6.03 7.33 -12.47
CA TRP A 217 6.95 8.45 -12.25
C TRP A 217 7.94 8.18 -11.10
N TYR A 218 7.44 7.76 -9.94
CA TYR A 218 8.26 7.43 -8.78
C TYR A 218 9.31 6.35 -9.10
N GLN A 219 8.95 5.34 -9.90
CA GLN A 219 9.89 4.30 -10.33
C GLN A 219 10.97 4.82 -11.28
N LEU A 220 10.65 5.79 -12.14
CA LEU A 220 11.65 6.47 -12.98
C LEU A 220 12.62 7.29 -12.11
N CYS A 221 12.12 8.01 -11.10
CA CYS A 221 12.95 8.72 -10.13
C CYS A 221 13.84 7.75 -9.34
N LYS A 222 13.30 6.63 -8.85
CA LYS A 222 14.06 5.60 -8.14
C LYS A 222 15.20 5.04 -8.99
N LYS A 223 14.95 4.77 -10.27
CA LYS A 223 15.96 4.30 -11.22
C LYS A 223 17.07 5.33 -11.45
N LYS A 224 16.72 6.62 -11.51
CA LYS A 224 17.67 7.71 -11.74
C LYS A 224 18.53 8.03 -10.52
N LEU A 225 17.90 8.14 -9.34
CA LEU A 225 18.57 8.59 -8.12
C LEU A 225 19.37 7.48 -7.43
N GLY A 226 18.97 6.20 -7.60
CA GLY A 226 19.67 5.05 -7.00
C GLY A 226 19.61 4.96 -5.46
N GLY A 227 19.24 6.05 -4.78
CA GLY A 227 19.14 6.14 -3.32
C GLY A 227 17.75 5.80 -2.75
N PRO A 228 17.64 5.75 -1.41
CA PRO A 228 16.38 5.50 -0.74
C PRO A 228 15.44 6.70 -0.88
N LEU A 229 14.24 6.43 -1.41
CA LEU A 229 13.17 7.41 -1.53
C LEU A 229 12.10 7.18 -0.45
N PRO A 230 11.16 8.13 -0.26
CA PRO A 230 10.01 7.92 0.62
C PRO A 230 9.23 6.67 0.18
N PRO A 231 8.56 5.95 1.10
CA PRO A 231 7.79 4.77 0.73
C PRO A 231 6.82 5.06 -0.41
N GLN A 232 6.77 4.19 -1.43
CA GLN A 232 5.86 4.38 -2.56
C GLN A 232 4.39 4.51 -2.11
N TYR A 233 4.03 3.84 -1.01
CA TYR A 233 2.69 3.95 -0.42
C TYR A 233 2.35 5.37 0.04
N ALA A 234 3.33 6.16 0.52
CA ALA A 234 3.12 7.56 0.85
C ALA A 234 2.65 8.37 -0.36
N LEU A 235 3.16 8.07 -1.56
CA LEU A 235 2.75 8.73 -2.80
C LEU A 235 1.37 8.28 -3.28
N GLU A 236 0.98 7.02 -3.02
CA GLU A 236 -0.40 6.58 -3.26
C GLU A 236 -1.39 7.37 -2.38
N LEU A 237 -1.06 7.55 -1.10
CA LEU A 237 -1.87 8.33 -0.16
C LEU A 237 -1.87 9.82 -0.50
N LEU A 238 -0.72 10.39 -0.89
CA LEU A 238 -0.62 11.78 -1.31
C LEU A 238 -1.46 12.06 -2.56
N THR A 239 -1.55 11.07 -3.47
CA THR A 239 -2.42 11.14 -4.65
C THR A 239 -3.89 11.15 -4.27
N ILE A 240 -4.29 10.31 -3.30
CA ILE A 240 -5.66 10.29 -2.77
C ILE A 240 -5.98 11.63 -2.09
N TYR A 241 -5.09 12.14 -1.25
CA TYR A 241 -5.23 13.44 -0.60
C TYR A 241 -5.42 14.58 -1.61
N ALA A 242 -4.59 14.62 -2.66
CA ALA A 242 -4.69 15.63 -3.71
C ALA A 242 -6.05 15.59 -4.40
N TRP A 243 -6.54 14.39 -4.70
CA TRP A 243 -7.84 14.20 -5.33
C TRP A 243 -8.99 14.58 -4.39
N GLU A 244 -8.98 14.12 -3.13
CA GLU A 244 -10.03 14.43 -2.15
C GLU A 244 -10.17 15.93 -1.89
N ASN A 245 -9.05 16.67 -1.84
CA ASN A 245 -9.04 18.09 -1.47
C ASN A 245 -8.99 19.06 -2.66
N GLY A 246 -8.85 18.55 -3.88
CA GLY A 246 -8.67 19.37 -5.08
C GLY A 246 -9.68 19.11 -6.18
N SER A 247 -10.29 17.91 -6.23
CA SER A 247 -11.26 17.54 -7.25
C SER A 247 -12.51 16.92 -6.64
N GLY A 248 -12.40 15.82 -5.88
CA GLY A 248 -13.53 15.04 -5.38
C GLY A 248 -14.32 14.29 -6.46
N GLU A 249 -14.08 14.58 -7.74
CA GLU A 249 -14.88 14.08 -8.86
C GLU A 249 -14.42 12.72 -9.38
N THR A 250 -15.34 11.96 -9.97
CA THR A 250 -15.00 10.68 -10.63
C THR A 250 -14.31 10.90 -11.99
N LEU A 251 -14.54 12.06 -12.61
CA LEU A 251 -13.94 12.49 -13.86
C LEU A 251 -13.14 13.77 -13.63
N PHE A 252 -11.85 13.75 -13.97
CA PHE A 252 -10.95 14.89 -13.87
C PHE A 252 -9.84 14.82 -14.93
N ASN A 253 -9.09 15.90 -15.09
CA ASN A 253 -7.93 15.94 -15.96
C ASN A 253 -6.71 15.31 -15.26
N THR A 254 -6.16 14.26 -15.86
CA THR A 254 -5.03 13.50 -15.31
C THR A 254 -3.76 14.34 -15.18
N ALA A 255 -3.49 15.27 -16.10
CA ALA A 255 -2.32 16.14 -16.04
C ALA A 255 -2.42 17.14 -14.88
N GLN A 256 -3.62 17.69 -14.61
CA GLN A 256 -3.85 18.56 -13.47
C GLN A 256 -3.64 17.80 -12.14
N GLY A 257 -4.20 16.60 -12.03
CA GLY A 257 -3.99 15.75 -10.86
C GLY A 257 -2.52 15.39 -10.65
N PHE A 258 -1.83 15.02 -11.74
CA PHE A 258 -0.40 14.67 -11.67
C PHE A 258 0.46 15.87 -11.26
N LYS A 259 0.18 17.05 -11.81
CA LYS A 259 0.87 18.29 -11.43
C LYS A 259 0.65 18.62 -9.95
N THR A 260 -0.58 18.46 -9.48
CA THR A 260 -0.95 18.72 -8.08
C THR A 260 -0.15 17.83 -7.12
N VAL A 261 0.00 16.54 -7.45
CA VAL A 261 0.82 15.62 -6.64
C VAL A 261 2.29 16.05 -6.63
N LEU A 262 2.88 16.43 -7.77
CA LEU A 262 4.26 16.92 -7.79
C LEU A 262 4.47 18.19 -6.96
N LEU A 263 3.52 19.13 -7.02
CA LEU A 263 3.56 20.34 -6.19
C LEU A 263 3.49 19.99 -4.69
N LEU A 264 2.64 19.04 -4.30
CA LEU A 264 2.60 18.56 -2.91
C LEU A 264 3.91 17.92 -2.46
N VAL A 265 4.58 17.16 -3.34
CA VAL A 265 5.92 16.61 -3.06
C VAL A 265 6.94 17.74 -2.87
N MET A 266 6.86 18.82 -3.64
CA MET A 266 7.74 19.98 -3.46
C MET A 266 7.49 20.69 -2.12
N GLU A 267 6.24 20.73 -1.68
CA GLU A 267 5.81 21.33 -0.40
C GLU A 267 5.84 20.33 0.77
N TYR A 268 6.66 19.27 0.69
CA TYR A 268 6.70 18.19 1.70
C TYR A 268 6.91 18.70 3.13
N GLN A 269 7.62 19.82 3.30
CA GLN A 269 7.89 20.46 4.59
C GLN A 269 6.62 21.04 5.26
N GLN A 270 5.51 21.16 4.52
CA GLN A 270 4.24 21.65 5.04
C GLN A 270 3.21 20.52 5.25
N LEU A 271 3.49 19.29 4.78
CA LEU A 271 2.50 18.21 4.75
C LEU A 271 2.20 17.65 6.14
N CYS A 272 0.96 17.80 6.59
CA CYS A 272 0.40 17.11 7.74
C CYS A 272 -0.93 16.48 7.34
N ILE A 273 -0.87 15.22 6.92
CA ILE A 273 -1.97 14.48 6.30
C ILE A 273 -2.31 13.29 7.19
N TYR A 274 -3.61 13.13 7.46
CA TYR A 274 -4.17 11.99 8.16
C TYR A 274 -5.64 11.80 7.76
N TRP A 275 -6.18 10.62 8.07
CA TRP A 275 -7.60 10.32 7.88
C TRP A 275 -8.17 9.76 9.18
N THR A 276 -9.47 9.92 9.40
CA THR A 276 -10.16 9.40 10.59
C THR A 276 -11.16 8.29 10.26
N GLU A 277 -10.89 7.56 9.16
CA GLU A 277 -11.81 6.54 8.63
C GLU A 277 -11.83 5.30 9.53
N TYR A 278 -10.67 4.77 9.90
CA TYR A 278 -10.59 3.55 10.74
C TYR A 278 -10.32 3.85 12.21
N TYR A 279 -9.71 4.99 12.54
CA TYR A 279 -9.50 5.49 13.91
C TYR A 279 -9.88 6.98 14.01
N ASN A 280 -10.09 7.53 15.20
CA ASN A 280 -10.42 8.96 15.39
C ASN A 280 -9.94 9.46 16.77
N PHE A 281 -10.30 10.70 17.10
CA PHE A 281 -9.96 11.36 18.36
C PHE A 281 -10.98 11.14 19.49
N GLU A 282 -11.98 10.25 19.33
CA GLU A 282 -13.00 10.03 20.37
C GLU A 282 -12.42 9.29 21.58
N ASN A 283 -11.62 8.24 21.34
CA ASN A 283 -10.90 7.55 22.40
C ASN A 283 -9.73 8.40 22.92
N ALA A 284 -9.63 8.58 24.24
CA ALA A 284 -8.66 9.47 24.86
C ALA A 284 -7.19 9.07 24.60
N THR A 285 -6.88 7.77 24.61
CA THR A 285 -5.54 7.24 24.35
C THR A 285 -5.15 7.49 22.90
N ILE A 286 -6.03 7.14 21.96
CA ILE A 286 -5.81 7.36 20.52
C ILE A 286 -5.64 8.86 20.25
N ARG A 287 -6.52 9.71 20.79
CA ARG A 287 -6.43 11.18 20.64
C ARG A 287 -5.09 11.73 21.12
N SER A 288 -4.67 11.34 22.32
CA SER A 288 -3.39 11.77 22.89
C SER A 288 -2.23 11.38 21.98
N TYR A 289 -2.25 10.15 21.48
CA TYR A 289 -1.22 9.62 20.59
C TYR A 289 -1.22 10.31 19.21
N LEU A 290 -2.38 10.47 18.56
CA LEU A 290 -2.50 11.18 17.29
C LEU A 290 -2.00 12.62 17.40
N ASN A 291 -2.33 13.32 18.48
CA ASN A 291 -1.81 14.68 18.73
C ASN A 291 -0.27 14.71 18.80
N LYS A 292 0.37 13.66 19.34
CA LYS A 292 1.84 13.54 19.31
C LYS A 292 2.34 13.30 17.89
N GLN A 293 1.74 12.38 17.14
CA GLN A 293 2.09 12.10 15.74
C GLN A 293 2.00 13.35 14.86
N LEU A 294 0.90 14.10 14.96
CA LEU A 294 0.65 15.28 14.14
C LEU A 294 1.58 16.46 14.48
N ARG A 295 2.28 16.43 15.61
CA ARG A 295 3.31 17.41 15.99
C ARG A 295 4.72 17.02 15.54
N LYS A 296 4.92 15.82 14.98
CA LYS A 296 6.23 15.39 14.47
C LYS A 296 6.72 16.29 13.32
N PRO A 297 8.05 16.35 13.09
CA PRO A 297 8.61 17.04 11.94
C PRO A 297 7.95 16.59 10.64
N ARG A 298 7.76 17.55 9.73
CA ARG A 298 7.11 17.32 8.44
C ARG A 298 8.08 16.62 7.48
N PRO A 299 7.57 15.78 6.54
CA PRO A 299 6.16 15.49 6.30
C PRO A 299 5.59 14.50 7.32
N VAL A 300 4.34 14.70 7.71
CA VAL A 300 3.54 13.70 8.41
C VAL A 300 2.47 13.22 7.43
N ILE A 301 2.52 11.94 7.09
CA ILE A 301 1.50 11.27 6.28
C ILE A 301 1.13 10.00 7.04
N LEU A 302 0.11 10.10 7.89
CA LEU A 302 -0.34 8.96 8.69
C LEU A 302 -1.07 7.95 7.82
N ASP A 303 -0.71 6.69 7.97
CA ASP A 303 -1.41 5.58 7.36
C ASP A 303 -2.86 5.57 7.84
N PRO A 304 -3.87 5.63 6.95
CA PRO A 304 -5.27 5.58 7.35
C PRO A 304 -5.62 4.34 8.17
N ALA A 305 -4.89 3.23 7.99
CA ALA A 305 -5.14 1.94 8.63
C ALA A 305 -4.35 1.71 9.93
N ASP A 306 -3.25 2.44 10.15
CA ASP A 306 -2.35 2.29 11.29
C ASP A 306 -2.00 3.67 11.87
N PRO A 307 -2.55 4.05 13.05
CA PRO A 307 -2.31 5.37 13.65
C PRO A 307 -0.86 5.57 14.13
N THR A 308 -0.05 4.52 14.18
CA THR A 308 1.38 4.57 14.54
C THR A 308 2.28 4.73 13.32
N GLY A 309 1.79 4.44 12.12
CA GLY A 309 2.56 4.45 10.88
C GLY A 309 2.63 5.84 10.23
N ASN A 310 3.64 6.64 10.55
CA ASN A 310 3.96 7.83 9.75
C ASN A 310 4.80 7.49 8.52
N LEU A 311 4.16 7.48 7.34
CA LEU A 311 4.78 7.18 6.06
C LEU A 311 5.59 8.36 5.48
N GLY A 312 5.51 9.53 6.11
CA GLY A 312 6.44 10.62 5.87
C GLY A 312 7.88 10.25 6.22
N GLY A 313 8.08 9.29 7.12
CA GLY A 313 9.40 8.85 7.56
C GLY A 313 10.15 9.92 8.37
N SER A 314 11.29 9.51 8.93
CA SER A 314 12.15 10.37 9.77
C SER A 314 13.29 11.03 9.01
N ASP A 315 13.46 10.73 7.72
CA ASP A 315 14.60 11.16 6.90
C ASP A 315 14.15 12.20 5.85
N PRO A 316 14.34 13.50 6.10
CA PRO A 316 13.93 14.57 5.20
C PRO A 316 14.70 14.58 3.88
N GLU A 317 15.86 13.94 3.80
CA GLU A 317 16.69 13.91 2.59
C GLU A 317 15.99 13.15 1.47
N ARG A 318 15.28 12.06 1.81
CA ARG A 318 14.53 11.27 0.83
C ARG A 318 13.47 12.10 0.11
N TRP A 319 12.75 12.94 0.87
CA TRP A 319 11.76 13.86 0.31
C TRP A 319 12.41 15.01 -0.46
N ARG A 320 13.55 15.54 0.01
CA ARG A 320 14.31 16.57 -0.69
C ARG A 320 14.71 16.12 -2.09
N GLN A 321 15.26 14.91 -2.23
CA GLN A 321 15.64 14.34 -3.52
C GLN A 321 14.43 14.16 -4.44
N LEU A 322 13.32 13.64 -3.90
CA LEU A 322 12.09 13.47 -4.68
C LEU A 322 11.48 14.83 -5.10
N ALA A 323 11.58 15.86 -4.26
CA ALA A 323 11.13 17.21 -4.55
C ALA A 323 11.96 17.89 -5.66
N GLN A 324 13.28 17.65 -5.69
CA GLN A 324 14.13 18.13 -6.78
C GLN A 324 13.73 17.50 -8.12
N GLU A 325 13.45 16.19 -8.13
CA GLU A 325 12.90 15.52 -9.32
C GLU A 325 11.53 16.10 -9.68
N ALA A 326 10.61 16.24 -8.72
CA ALA A 326 9.30 16.84 -8.98
C ALA A 326 9.41 18.21 -9.67
N LYS A 327 10.32 19.09 -9.19
CA LYS A 327 10.59 20.39 -9.79
C LYS A 327 11.12 20.28 -11.23
N ALA A 328 12.07 19.38 -11.47
CA ALA A 328 12.61 19.16 -12.82
C ALA A 328 11.54 18.65 -13.79
N TRP A 329 10.66 17.76 -13.31
CA TRP A 329 9.61 17.15 -14.10
C TRP A 329 8.55 18.13 -14.58
N LEU A 330 8.27 19.20 -13.83
CA LEU A 330 7.30 20.24 -14.24
C LEU A 330 7.64 20.95 -15.56
N GLY A 331 8.89 20.86 -16.03
CA GLY A 331 9.32 21.40 -17.33
C GLY A 331 8.96 20.52 -18.54
N TYR A 332 8.57 19.26 -18.32
CA TYR A 332 8.32 18.30 -19.39
C TYR A 332 6.93 18.43 -20.05
N THR A 333 6.79 17.76 -21.19
CA THR A 333 5.61 17.86 -22.06
C THR A 333 4.31 17.40 -21.39
N CYS A 334 4.39 16.52 -20.41
CA CYS A 334 3.26 16.04 -19.62
C CYS A 334 2.54 17.15 -18.83
N PHE A 335 3.18 18.31 -18.66
CA PHE A 335 2.61 19.49 -17.99
C PHE A 335 2.41 20.68 -18.92
N LYS A 336 2.45 20.47 -20.24
CA LYS A 336 2.19 21.51 -21.25
C LYS A 336 0.89 21.23 -22.01
N ASN A 337 0.08 22.26 -22.14
CA ASN A 337 -1.07 22.31 -23.03
C ASN A 337 -0.61 22.43 -24.50
N TRP A 338 -1.56 22.34 -25.44
CA TRP A 338 -1.27 22.40 -26.87
C TRP A 338 -0.69 23.75 -27.33
N ASP A 339 -1.05 24.82 -26.63
CA ASP A 339 -0.58 26.19 -26.84
C ASP A 339 0.78 26.46 -26.15
N GLY A 340 1.36 25.45 -25.51
CA GLY A 340 2.62 25.56 -24.75
C GLY A 340 2.47 26.08 -23.32
N SER A 341 1.26 26.52 -22.92
CA SER A 341 1.00 26.97 -21.55
C SER A 341 1.12 25.81 -20.55
N SER A 342 1.42 26.13 -19.29
CA SER A 342 1.48 25.10 -18.25
C SER A 342 0.08 24.67 -17.83
N VAL A 343 -0.13 23.36 -17.70
CA VAL A 343 -1.37 22.78 -17.15
C VAL A 343 -1.61 23.36 -15.75
N SER A 344 -2.83 23.74 -15.39
CA SER A 344 -3.14 24.20 -14.03
C SER A 344 -3.05 23.05 -13.00
N SER A 345 -2.83 23.37 -11.73
CA SER A 345 -3.03 22.41 -10.64
C SER A 345 -4.42 22.59 -10.04
N TRP A 346 -4.86 21.61 -9.25
CA TRP A 346 -6.03 21.81 -8.40
C TRP A 346 -5.74 22.85 -7.31
N ASN A 347 -6.77 23.60 -6.93
CA ASN A 347 -6.70 24.49 -5.79
C ASN A 347 -7.01 23.67 -4.54
N LEU A 348 -6.01 23.40 -3.72
CA LEU A 348 -6.18 22.66 -2.48
C LEU A 348 -6.61 23.65 -1.40
N ALA A 349 -7.87 23.57 -0.97
CA ALA A 349 -8.47 24.52 -0.03
C ALA A 349 -7.79 24.57 1.35
N THR A 350 -6.81 23.71 1.63
CA THR A 350 -6.22 23.52 2.97
C THR A 350 -4.75 23.09 2.92
N LEU A 351 -3.87 23.91 2.36
CA LEU A 351 -2.55 24.09 2.97
C LEU A 351 -2.66 25.32 3.86
N ASP A 352 -3.48 25.20 4.90
CA ASP A 352 -3.81 26.34 5.75
C ASP A 352 -2.54 26.77 6.48
N ARG A 353 -2.00 27.91 6.04
CA ARG A 353 -0.94 28.63 6.73
C ARG A 353 -1.55 29.10 8.03
N LYS A 354 -1.03 28.58 9.16
CA LYS A 354 -1.34 28.87 10.58
C LYS A 354 -2.32 27.88 11.23
N ALA A 355 -1.76 26.82 11.80
CA ALA A 355 -2.39 26.14 12.92
C ALA A 355 -2.15 26.94 14.20
N ASP A 356 -2.96 27.97 14.46
CA ASP A 356 -3.25 28.36 15.84
C ASP A 356 -4.28 27.36 16.37
N ILE A 357 -3.82 26.48 17.26
CA ILE A 357 -4.65 25.44 17.87
C ILE A 357 -5.61 26.11 18.85
N THR A 358 -6.81 26.44 18.39
CA THR A 358 -8.02 26.41 19.21
C THR A 358 -9.20 25.99 18.32
N TRP A 359 -9.74 24.78 18.54
CA TRP A 359 -11.07 24.46 18.02
C TRP A 359 -11.87 23.61 18.99
N ASN A 360 -13.07 24.09 19.29
CA ASN A 360 -14.12 23.52 20.14
C ASN A 360 -15.15 22.83 19.23
N PRO A 361 -15.71 21.66 19.61
CA PRO A 361 -16.52 20.87 18.68
C PRO A 361 -17.97 21.36 18.60
N GLY A 362 -18.46 21.58 17.39
CA GLY A 362 -19.88 21.70 17.06
C GLY A 362 -20.24 20.80 15.87
N PRO A 363 -21.44 20.17 15.84
CA PRO A 363 -21.72 19.02 15.00
C PRO A 363 -22.19 19.42 13.60
N GLY A 364 -21.55 18.86 12.57
CA GLY A 364 -21.96 19.01 11.18
C GLY A 364 -21.77 17.71 10.43
N PHE A 365 -22.76 16.82 10.53
CA PHE A 365 -22.83 15.59 9.74
C PHE A 365 -23.13 15.93 8.27
N TYR A 366 -22.27 15.48 7.36
CA TYR A 366 -22.66 15.26 5.97
C TYR A 366 -22.33 13.81 5.59
N GLN A 367 -23.38 12.99 5.54
CA GLN A 367 -23.37 11.65 4.95
C GLN A 367 -23.23 11.77 3.43
N CYS A 368 -22.15 11.23 2.87
CA CYS A 368 -22.06 10.97 1.43
C CYS A 368 -22.55 9.56 1.14
N THR A 369 -23.70 9.45 0.48
CA THR A 369 -24.25 8.22 -0.08
C THR A 369 -23.42 7.74 -1.27
N SER A 370 -22.86 6.54 -1.17
CA SER A 370 -22.09 5.88 -2.24
C SER A 370 -22.99 5.26 -3.32
N PRO A 371 -22.72 5.44 -4.63
CA PRO A 371 -23.38 4.68 -5.68
C PRO A 371 -22.91 3.21 -5.68
N GLN A 372 -23.87 2.29 -5.83
CA GLN A 372 -23.61 0.86 -6.00
C GLN A 372 -22.93 0.61 -7.36
N GLN A 373 -21.68 0.15 -7.35
CA GLN A 373 -21.06 -0.55 -8.48
C GLN A 373 -20.65 -1.96 -8.04
N ALA A 374 -20.96 -2.94 -8.90
CA ALA A 374 -20.77 -4.37 -8.68
C ALA A 374 -19.32 -4.72 -8.31
N GLN A 375 -19.15 -5.52 -7.25
CA GLN A 375 -17.87 -5.96 -6.70
C GLN A 375 -17.59 -7.43 -7.03
N GLU A 376 -16.34 -7.72 -7.41
CA GLU A 376 -15.68 -8.98 -7.08
C GLU A 376 -15.19 -8.90 -5.62
N GLY A 377 -15.96 -9.48 -4.70
CA GLY A 377 -15.60 -9.68 -3.30
C GLY A 377 -14.62 -10.84 -3.15
N TRP A 378 -13.45 -10.59 -2.57
CA TRP A 378 -12.52 -11.65 -2.17
C TRP A 378 -11.85 -11.25 -0.86
N SER A 379 -12.49 -11.66 0.24
CA SER A 379 -11.85 -12.15 1.45
C SER A 379 -12.18 -13.65 1.46
N CYS A 380 -11.17 -14.52 1.46
CA CYS A 380 -11.41 -15.95 1.65
C CYS A 380 -11.39 -16.22 3.16
N VAL A 381 -12.47 -15.79 3.81
CA VAL A 381 -12.85 -16.12 5.19
C VAL A 381 -13.74 -17.36 5.10
N ILE A 382 -13.50 -18.37 5.93
CA ILE A 382 -14.47 -19.45 6.12
C ILE A 382 -14.73 -19.56 7.63
N LEU A 383 -16.02 -19.68 7.94
CA LEU A 383 -16.61 -19.95 9.25
C LEU A 383 -15.96 -21.16 9.95
#